data_AF-J7QZ12-F1
#
_entry.id   AF-J7QZ12-F1
#
_cell.length_a   1.000
_cell.length_b   1.000
_cell.length_c   1.000
_cell.angle_alpha   90.00
_cell.angle_beta   90.00
_cell.angle_gamma   90.00
#
_symmetry.space_group_name_H-M   'P 1'
#
loop_
_entity.id
_entity.type
_entity.pdbx_description
1 polymer ?
#
loop_
_entity_poly.entity_id
_entity_poly.type
_entity_poly.pdbx_seq_one_letter_code
_entity_poly.pdbx_strand_id
1 'polypeptide(L)'
;MMYRIRNWLVATLLLLCTPVGAATLSDIQVSNGNQQARITLSFIGDPDYAFSHQSKRTVALDIKQTGVIQGLPLLFSGNNLVKAIRSGTPKDAQTLRLVVDLTENGKTEAVKRQNGSNYTVVFTINADAPPPPPPPPVVAKRVETPAVVAPRVSEPARNPFKTESNRTTGVISSNTVTRPAARATANTGDKIIIAIDAGHGGQDPGAIGPGGTREKNVTIAIARKLRTLLNDDPMFKGVLTRDGDYFISVMGRSDVARKQNANFLVSIHADAAPNRSATGASVWVLSNRRANSEMASWLEQHEKQSELLGGAGDVLANSQSDPYLSQAVLDLQFGHSQRVGYDVATSMISQLQRIGEIHKRRPEHASLGVLRSPDIPSVLVETGFISNNSEERLLASDDYQQQLAEAIYKGLRNYFLAHPMQSAPQGATAQTASTVTTPDRTLPN
;
A
#
# COMPACT_ATOMS: atom_id res chain seq x y z
N MET A 1 80.54 -23.55 -17.21
CA MET A 1 80.38 -23.10 -15.81
C MET A 1 79.12 -22.24 -15.76
N MET A 2 77.94 -22.86 -15.70
CA MET A 2 77.16 -23.12 -14.47
C MET A 2 76.35 -21.91 -13.98
N TYR A 3 75.02 -21.99 -14.22
CA TYR A 3 73.91 -21.45 -13.41
C TYR A 3 73.83 -19.90 -13.23
N ARG A 4 72.69 -19.20 -13.30
CA ARG A 4 71.38 -19.57 -12.75
C ARG A 4 70.28 -18.59 -13.21
N ILE A 5 69.17 -19.14 -13.71
CA ILE A 5 67.86 -18.51 -13.86
C ILE A 5 67.29 -18.25 -12.46
N ARG A 6 66.73 -17.05 -12.21
CA ARG A 6 65.69 -16.91 -11.18
C ARG A 6 64.61 -15.89 -11.56
N ASN A 7 63.42 -16.46 -11.53
CA ASN A 7 62.10 -15.97 -11.87
C ASN A 7 61.52 -14.96 -10.85
N TRP A 8 60.71 -14.03 -11.38
CA TRP A 8 59.31 -13.73 -11.01
C TRP A 8 58.95 -12.57 -10.07
N LEU A 9 58.06 -11.73 -10.64
CA LEU A 9 56.87 -11.09 -10.09
C LEU A 9 56.99 -10.18 -8.87
N VAL A 10 57.07 -8.87 -9.18
CA VAL A 10 56.49 -7.84 -8.31
C VAL A 10 54.97 -7.90 -8.50
N ALA A 11 54.28 -8.61 -7.61
CA ALA A 11 52.83 -8.60 -7.52
C ALA A 11 52.37 -7.28 -6.88
N THR A 12 51.78 -6.42 -7.69
CA THR A 12 51.04 -5.24 -7.26
C THR A 12 49.86 -5.69 -6.41
N LEU A 13 49.97 -5.57 -5.08
CA LEU A 13 48.84 -5.74 -4.16
C LEU A 13 47.98 -4.47 -4.24
N LEU A 14 47.20 -4.35 -5.32
CA LEU A 14 46.04 -3.46 -5.37
C LEU A 14 44.99 -4.07 -4.44
N LEU A 15 44.90 -3.54 -3.22
CA LEU A 15 43.70 -3.73 -2.40
C LEU A 15 42.51 -3.29 -3.26
N LEU A 16 41.70 -4.25 -3.71
CA LEU A 16 40.33 -4.01 -4.13
C LEU A 16 39.55 -3.60 -2.87
N CYS A 17 39.68 -2.34 -2.46
CA CYS A 17 38.64 -1.69 -1.68
C CYS A 17 37.44 -1.60 -2.61
N THR A 18 36.54 -2.58 -2.53
CA THR A 18 35.19 -2.38 -3.05
C THR A 18 34.64 -1.18 -2.29
N PRO A 19 34.26 -0.08 -2.97
CA PRO A 19 33.58 1.00 -2.28
C PRO A 19 32.31 0.41 -1.72
N VAL A 20 32.22 0.30 -0.38
CA VAL A 20 30.96 0.03 0.28
C VAL A 20 30.09 1.24 -0.05
N GLY A 21 29.18 1.09 -1.01
CA GLY A 21 28.23 2.13 -1.35
C GLY A 21 27.46 2.53 -0.09
N ALA A 22 27.24 3.83 0.11
CA ALA A 22 26.40 4.31 1.20
C ALA A 22 25.01 3.66 1.08
N ALA A 23 24.46 3.17 2.19
CA ALA A 23 23.16 2.54 2.17
C ALA A 23 22.06 3.50 1.71
N THR A 24 21.07 2.97 1.01
CA THR A 24 19.96 3.76 0.48
C THR A 24 18.65 3.31 1.10
N LEU A 25 17.96 4.23 1.76
CA LEU A 25 16.61 4.04 2.28
C LEU A 25 15.66 3.73 1.12
N SER A 26 14.99 2.58 1.21
CA SER A 26 14.09 2.04 0.18
C SER A 26 12.64 1.93 0.65
N ASP A 27 12.37 1.92 1.96
CA ASP A 27 11.00 1.90 2.47
C ASP A 27 10.89 2.52 3.87
N ILE A 28 9.72 3.09 4.17
CA ILE A 28 9.32 3.55 5.51
C ILE A 28 7.95 2.97 5.80
N GLN A 29 7.87 2.04 6.76
CA GLN A 29 6.61 1.50 7.25
C GLN A 29 6.37 1.96 8.68
N VAL A 30 5.14 2.38 8.98
CA VAL A 30 4.77 2.87 10.30
C VAL A 30 3.59 2.06 10.81
N SER A 31 3.77 1.43 11.96
CA SER A 31 2.69 0.98 12.83
C SER A 31 2.60 1.96 14.00
N ASN A 32 1.48 2.65 14.15
CA ASN A 32 1.35 3.78 15.08
C ASN A 32 0.15 3.56 16.01
N GLY A 33 0.40 3.05 17.21
CA GLY A 33 -0.59 2.95 18.27
C GLY A 33 -0.50 4.13 19.24
N ASN A 34 -1.38 4.15 20.24
CA ASN A 34 -1.38 5.15 21.31
C ASN A 34 -0.24 4.97 22.32
N GLN A 35 0.15 3.72 22.63
CA GLN A 35 1.21 3.43 23.62
C GLN A 35 2.56 3.07 23.01
N GLN A 36 2.55 2.56 21.78
CA GLN A 36 3.75 2.16 21.07
C GLN A 36 3.62 2.48 19.59
N ALA A 37 4.69 3.01 19.01
CA ALA A 37 4.85 3.15 17.58
C ALA A 37 6.10 2.41 17.13
N ARG A 38 6.02 1.76 15.97
CA ARG A 38 7.14 1.11 15.30
C ARG A 38 7.30 1.66 13.89
N ILE A 39 8.42 2.32 13.65
CA ILE A 39 8.85 2.84 12.36
C ILE A 39 9.92 1.89 11.83
N THR A 40 9.63 1.19 10.74
CA THR A 40 10.56 0.27 10.08
C THR A 40 11.12 0.93 8.84
N LEU A 41 12.43 1.12 8.81
CA LEU A 41 13.16 1.71 7.70
C LEU A 41 13.93 0.61 6.98
N SER A 42 13.63 0.38 5.71
CA SER A 42 14.33 -0.61 4.90
C SER A 42 15.43 0.05 4.09
N PHE A 43 16.57 -0.63 3.96
CA PHE A 43 17.75 -0.13 3.25
C PHE A 43 18.31 -1.18 2.31
N ILE A 44 18.80 -0.71 1.17
CA ILE A 44 19.70 -1.46 0.29
C ILE A 44 21.13 -1.09 0.71
N GLY A 45 21.90 -2.08 1.18
CA GLY A 45 23.21 -1.85 1.81
C GLY A 45 23.13 -1.58 3.31
N ASP A 46 24.27 -1.65 4.00
CA ASP A 46 24.36 -1.53 5.46
C ASP A 46 24.28 -0.06 5.93
N PRO A 47 23.19 0.38 6.61
CA PRO A 47 23.02 1.77 6.98
C PRO A 47 23.90 2.18 8.16
N ASP A 48 24.57 3.31 7.99
CA ASP A 48 25.12 4.11 9.08
C ASP A 48 24.07 5.15 9.50
N TYR A 49 23.57 5.02 10.73
CA TYR A 49 22.51 5.85 11.27
C TYR A 49 22.77 6.15 12.74
N ALA A 50 22.24 7.28 13.19
CA ALA A 50 22.18 7.66 14.59
C ALA A 50 20.84 8.32 14.89
N PHE A 51 20.31 8.13 16.09
CA PHE A 51 19.16 8.91 16.55
C PHE A 51 19.48 9.71 17.80
N SER A 52 18.72 10.79 17.97
CA SER A 52 18.83 11.68 19.11
C SER A 52 17.47 12.24 19.46
N HIS A 53 17.21 12.41 20.76
CA HIS A 53 16.05 13.15 21.23
C HIS A 53 16.37 14.65 21.17
N GLN A 54 15.69 15.38 20.29
CA GLN A 54 15.73 16.85 20.31
C GLN A 54 14.87 17.41 21.46
N SER A 55 13.84 16.66 21.83
CA SER A 55 13.03 16.85 23.03
C SER A 55 12.43 15.51 23.47
N LYS A 56 11.66 15.49 24.56
CA LYS A 56 10.88 14.30 24.94
C LYS A 56 9.80 13.92 23.90
N ARG A 57 9.43 14.85 23.01
CA ARG A 57 8.40 14.69 21.98
C ARG A 57 8.94 14.80 20.56
N THR A 58 10.26 14.81 20.38
CA THR A 58 10.87 14.98 19.06
C THR A 58 12.12 14.13 18.97
N VAL A 59 12.09 13.17 18.05
CA VAL A 59 13.21 12.27 17.79
C VAL A 59 13.75 12.58 16.40
N ALA A 60 15.03 12.91 16.32
CA ALA A 60 15.72 13.05 15.04
C ALA A 60 16.48 11.77 14.74
N LEU A 61 16.33 11.29 13.52
CA LEU A 61 17.07 10.20 12.94
C LEU A 61 17.95 10.73 11.80
N ASP A 62 19.25 10.59 11.98
CA ASP A 62 20.28 10.93 11.01
C ASP A 62 20.74 9.66 10.30
N ILE A 63 20.71 9.66 8.98
CA ILE A 63 21.11 8.54 8.13
C ILE A 63 22.19 9.07 7.20
N LYS A 64 23.36 8.43 7.12
CA LYS A 64 24.38 8.78 6.14
C LYS A 64 23.94 8.38 4.74
N GLN A 65 23.26 9.31 4.07
CA GLN A 65 22.75 9.19 2.72
C GLN A 65 22.57 10.59 2.11
N THR A 66 22.79 10.71 0.80
CA THR A 66 22.56 11.94 0.04
C THR A 66 21.16 12.00 -0.59
N GLY A 67 20.60 13.20 -0.69
CA GLY A 67 19.44 13.57 -1.51
C GLY A 67 18.10 13.65 -0.76
N VAL A 68 17.00 13.82 -1.50
CA VAL A 68 15.70 14.24 -0.94
C VAL A 68 14.67 13.11 -0.98
N ILE A 69 13.94 12.93 0.13
CA ILE A 69 12.75 12.08 0.18
C ILE A 69 11.53 12.94 -0.12
N GLN A 70 10.73 12.54 -1.13
CA GLN A 70 9.42 13.13 -1.37
C GLN A 70 8.31 12.25 -0.77
N GLY A 71 7.14 12.85 -0.56
CA GLY A 71 6.04 12.21 0.17
C GLY A 71 6.07 12.40 1.69
N LEU A 72 7.05 13.16 2.20
CA LEU A 72 7.03 13.71 3.56
C LEU A 72 6.46 15.14 3.55
N PRO A 73 5.79 15.60 4.63
CA PRO A 73 5.57 14.87 5.87
C PRO A 73 4.51 13.78 5.74
N LEU A 74 4.75 12.64 6.40
CA LEU A 74 3.66 11.74 6.79
C LEU A 74 3.00 12.35 8.01
N LEU A 75 1.73 12.70 7.89
CA LEU A 75 0.93 13.26 8.97
C LEU A 75 0.04 12.16 9.55
N PHE A 76 0.02 12.09 10.87
CA PHE A 76 -0.83 11.21 11.65
C PHE A 76 -1.59 12.12 12.63
N SER A 77 -2.90 12.01 12.68
CA SER A 77 -3.76 12.84 13.54
C SER A 77 -4.04 12.11 14.88
N GLY A 78 -5.12 12.46 15.59
CA GLY A 78 -5.75 11.55 16.56
C GLY A 78 -4.94 11.31 17.85
N ASN A 79 -5.25 10.22 18.56
CA ASN A 79 -4.63 9.86 19.85
C ASN A 79 -3.37 8.98 19.73
N ASN A 80 -2.74 8.94 18.55
CA ASN A 80 -1.58 8.10 18.29
C ASN A 80 -0.29 8.72 18.84
N LEU A 81 0.72 7.91 19.14
CA LEU A 81 1.97 8.37 19.74
C LEU A 81 2.81 9.23 18.79
N VAL A 82 2.92 8.83 17.51
CA VAL A 82 3.60 9.62 16.47
C VAL A 82 2.60 10.55 15.80
N LYS A 83 2.90 11.86 15.78
CA LYS A 83 2.12 12.91 15.12
C LYS A 83 2.55 13.14 13.67
N ALA A 84 3.86 13.14 13.41
CA ALA A 84 4.36 13.35 12.06
C ALA A 84 5.75 12.73 11.89
N ILE A 85 6.04 12.31 10.66
CA ILE A 85 7.41 12.04 10.20
C ILE A 85 7.70 13.00 9.06
N ARG A 86 8.73 13.83 9.21
CA ARG A 86 9.06 14.89 8.24
C ARG A 86 10.55 14.93 7.95
N SER A 87 10.91 15.53 6.82
CA SER A 87 12.30 15.88 6.54
C SER A 87 12.75 16.96 7.54
N GLY A 88 13.93 16.77 8.13
CA GLY A 88 14.60 17.78 8.94
C GLY A 88 15.83 18.35 8.23
N THR A 89 16.40 19.40 8.79
CA THR A 89 17.66 19.98 8.29
C THR A 89 18.81 18.97 8.48
N PRO A 90 19.47 18.52 7.40
CA PRO A 90 20.66 17.67 7.48
C PRO A 90 21.75 18.22 8.38
N LYS A 91 22.55 17.34 8.99
CA LYS A 91 23.80 17.72 9.67
C LYS A 91 24.88 18.21 8.69
N ASP A 92 24.92 17.60 7.52
CA ASP A 92 25.87 17.87 6.45
C ASP A 92 25.30 17.40 5.10
N ALA A 93 26.05 17.61 4.00
CA ALA A 93 25.62 17.25 2.65
C ALA A 93 25.50 15.75 2.38
N GLN A 94 26.00 14.89 3.29
CA GLN A 94 26.00 13.43 3.16
C GLN A 94 25.01 12.76 4.11
N THR A 95 24.18 13.55 4.81
CA THR A 95 23.24 13.07 5.80
C THR A 95 21.81 13.43 5.40
N LEU A 96 20.91 12.47 5.51
CA LEU A 96 19.48 12.68 5.50
C LEU A 96 19.01 12.74 6.96
N ARG A 97 18.21 13.75 7.31
CA ARG A 97 17.53 13.81 8.61
C ARG A 97 16.04 13.58 8.47
N LEU A 98 15.53 12.58 9.18
CA LEU A 98 14.11 12.40 9.47
C LEU A 98 13.81 12.90 10.88
N VAL A 99 12.70 13.60 11.05
CA VAL A 99 12.21 14.06 12.35
C VAL A 99 10.86 13.43 12.62
N VAL A 100 10.76 12.76 13.76
CA VAL A 100 9.54 12.13 14.27
C VAL A 100 9.01 13.02 15.39
N ASP A 101 7.89 13.69 15.13
CA ASP A 101 7.18 14.48 16.13
C ASP A 101 6.18 13.57 16.86
N LEU A 102 6.16 13.62 18.19
CA LEU A 102 5.30 12.81 19.06
C LEU A 102 4.20 13.66 19.69
N THR A 103 3.06 13.04 19.97
CA THR A 103 1.93 13.67 20.70
C THR A 103 2.20 13.74 22.20
N GLU A 104 2.89 12.74 22.74
CA GLU A 104 3.30 12.66 24.14
C GLU A 104 4.79 12.29 24.30
N ASN A 105 5.25 12.22 25.55
CA ASN A 105 6.66 11.88 25.81
C ASN A 105 6.91 10.42 25.45
N GLY A 106 8.01 10.14 24.76
CA GLY A 106 8.34 8.78 24.35
C GLY A 106 9.80 8.43 24.58
N LYS A 107 10.06 7.14 24.81
CA LYS A 107 11.39 6.54 24.83
C LYS A 107 11.62 5.78 23.54
N THR A 108 12.77 6.01 22.91
CA THR A 108 13.09 5.44 21.60
C THR A 108 14.20 4.41 21.70
N GLU A 109 14.02 3.30 21.01
CA GLU A 109 15.04 2.31 20.74
C GLU A 109 15.12 2.06 19.23
N ALA A 110 16.32 1.78 18.73
CA ALA A 110 16.53 1.43 17.33
C ALA A 110 17.33 0.14 17.25
N VAL A 111 16.80 -0.82 16.49
CA VAL A 111 17.46 -2.11 16.27
C VAL A 111 17.71 -2.30 14.78
N LYS A 112 18.97 -2.42 14.40
CA LYS A 112 19.37 -2.83 13.04
C LYS A 112 19.27 -4.34 12.91
N ARG A 113 18.65 -4.83 11.83
CA ARG A 113 18.57 -6.23 11.46
C ARG A 113 18.99 -6.42 10.01
N GLN A 114 19.59 -7.56 9.71
CA GLN A 114 19.99 -7.96 8.36
C GLN A 114 19.23 -9.22 7.96
N ASN A 115 18.68 -9.24 6.75
CA ASN A 115 18.09 -10.42 6.13
C ASN A 115 18.60 -10.53 4.69
N GLY A 116 19.58 -11.42 4.47
CA GLY A 116 20.31 -11.50 3.21
C GLY A 116 21.09 -10.21 2.92
N SER A 117 20.83 -9.60 1.75
CA SER A 117 21.40 -8.31 1.33
C SER A 117 20.65 -7.08 1.84
N ASN A 118 19.47 -7.28 2.46
CA ASN A 118 18.59 -6.19 2.86
C ASN A 118 18.77 -5.89 4.35
N TYR A 119 18.80 -4.60 4.67
CA TYR A 119 18.91 -4.12 6.05
C TYR A 119 17.62 -3.44 6.46
N THR A 120 17.24 -3.62 7.73
CA THR A 120 16.10 -2.92 8.33
C THR A 120 16.54 -2.27 9.62
N VAL A 121 16.12 -1.04 9.85
CA VAL A 121 16.26 -0.36 11.14
C VAL A 121 14.87 -0.18 11.71
N VAL A 122 14.60 -0.89 12.81
CA VAL A 122 13.31 -0.84 13.50
C VAL A 122 13.42 0.16 14.65
N PHE A 123 12.84 1.33 14.45
CA PHE A 123 12.64 2.37 15.44
C PHE A 123 11.38 2.10 16.25
N THR A 124 11.53 1.70 17.51
CA THR A 124 10.41 1.49 18.43
C THR A 124 10.34 2.65 19.41
N ILE A 125 9.18 3.28 19.51
CA ILE A 125 8.91 4.39 20.42
C ILE A 125 7.81 3.93 21.36
N ASN A 126 8.09 3.95 22.67
CA ASN A 126 7.11 3.64 23.71
C ASN A 126 6.72 4.93 24.43
N ALA A 127 5.43 5.15 24.65
CA ALA A 127 4.94 6.25 25.47
C ALA A 127 5.51 6.14 26.88
N ASP A 128 5.85 7.27 27.50
CA ASP A 128 6.37 7.34 28.87
C ASP A 128 5.25 7.22 29.92
N ALA A 129 4.06 6.75 29.51
CA ALA A 129 2.91 6.55 30.37
C ALA A 129 3.01 5.22 31.15
N PRO A 130 2.55 5.17 32.42
CA PRO A 130 2.41 3.91 33.13
C PRO A 130 1.47 2.96 32.36
N PRO A 131 1.71 1.64 32.37
CA PRO A 131 0.73 0.69 31.85
C PRO A 131 -0.62 0.92 32.56
N PRO A 132 -1.77 0.70 31.88
CA PRO A 132 -3.07 0.83 32.53
C PRO A 132 -3.10 -0.04 33.79
N PRO A 133 -3.74 0.42 34.88
CA PRO A 133 -3.78 -0.35 36.12
C PRO A 133 -4.37 -1.74 35.85
N PRO A 134 -3.83 -2.80 36.49
CA PRO A 134 -4.40 -4.13 36.37
C PRO A 134 -5.88 -4.09 36.79
N PRO A 135 -6.75 -4.91 36.16
CA PRO A 135 -8.14 -4.99 36.57
C PRO A 135 -8.22 -5.29 38.08
N PRO A 136 -9.18 -4.70 38.80
CA PRO A 136 -9.27 -4.84 40.25
C PRO A 136 -9.31 -6.33 40.64
N PRO A 137 -8.59 -6.73 41.70
CA PRO A 137 -8.56 -8.12 42.12
C PRO A 137 -9.98 -8.57 42.49
N VAL A 138 -10.45 -9.61 41.81
CA VAL A 138 -11.73 -10.24 42.14
C VAL A 138 -11.57 -10.88 43.52
N VAL A 139 -12.16 -10.27 44.55
CA VAL A 139 -12.23 -10.87 45.88
C VAL A 139 -13.17 -12.07 45.81
N ALA A 140 -12.60 -13.26 45.65
CA ALA A 140 -13.33 -14.51 45.76
C ALA A 140 -13.76 -14.70 47.22
N LYS A 141 -15.01 -14.39 47.53
CA LYS A 141 -15.65 -14.77 48.78
C LYS A 141 -15.80 -16.30 48.77
N ARG A 142 -15.02 -16.97 49.62
CA ARG A 142 -15.03 -18.44 49.80
C ARG A 142 -16.40 -18.88 50.30
N VAL A 143 -17.19 -19.51 49.43
CA VAL A 143 -18.35 -20.33 49.82
C VAL A 143 -17.86 -21.77 49.88
N GLU A 144 -18.20 -22.45 50.97
CA GLU A 144 -17.83 -23.84 51.24
C GLU A 144 -18.37 -24.78 50.16
N THR A 145 -17.52 -25.69 49.70
CA THR A 145 -17.83 -26.78 48.79
C THR A 145 -18.66 -27.87 49.47
N PRO A 146 -19.63 -28.45 48.75
CA PRO A 146 -19.72 -29.90 48.75
C PRO A 146 -19.73 -30.53 47.34
N ALA A 147 -19.06 -31.70 47.32
CA ALA A 147 -19.22 -32.86 46.46
C ALA A 147 -18.81 -32.79 44.97
N VAL A 148 -17.77 -33.59 44.69
CA VAL A 148 -17.22 -33.97 43.40
C VAL A 148 -18.26 -34.66 42.53
N VAL A 149 -18.50 -34.11 41.34
CA VAL A 149 -19.04 -34.84 40.18
C VAL A 149 -18.03 -34.72 39.05
N ALA A 150 -17.75 -35.85 38.40
CA ALA A 150 -16.77 -36.06 37.34
C ALA A 150 -16.86 -35.04 36.17
N PRO A 151 -15.74 -34.78 35.46
CA PRO A 151 -15.66 -33.73 34.45
C PRO A 151 -16.51 -34.09 33.21
N ARG A 152 -17.48 -33.23 32.88
CA ARG A 152 -18.01 -33.16 31.51
C ARG A 152 -17.08 -32.29 30.67
N VAL A 153 -16.63 -32.85 29.56
CA VAL A 153 -15.84 -32.20 28.52
C VAL A 153 -16.61 -30.97 28.00
N SER A 154 -16.01 -29.79 28.10
CA SER A 154 -16.53 -28.56 27.48
C SER A 154 -16.05 -28.47 26.04
N GLU A 155 -17.00 -28.37 25.12
CA GLU A 155 -16.76 -28.15 23.69
C GLU A 155 -16.23 -26.72 23.41
N PRO A 156 -15.45 -26.53 22.33
CA PRO A 156 -14.98 -25.20 21.91
C PRO A 156 -16.11 -24.32 21.36
N ALA A 157 -15.91 -23.00 21.45
CA ALA A 157 -16.85 -21.96 21.04
C ALA A 157 -17.44 -22.18 19.63
N ARG A 158 -18.77 -22.09 19.54
CA ARG A 158 -19.56 -22.34 18.32
C ARG A 158 -19.49 -21.15 17.37
N ASN A 159 -19.10 -21.41 16.12
CA ASN A 159 -19.17 -20.47 15.00
C ASN A 159 -20.66 -20.19 14.66
N PRO A 160 -21.11 -18.93 14.61
CA PRO A 160 -22.52 -18.58 14.40
C PRO A 160 -23.05 -18.86 12.97
N PHE A 161 -22.23 -19.42 12.06
CA PHE A 161 -22.64 -19.78 10.70
C PHE A 161 -22.69 -21.29 10.39
N LYS A 162 -22.68 -22.17 11.41
CA LYS A 162 -23.03 -23.59 11.20
C LYS A 162 -24.48 -23.85 11.60
N THR A 163 -25.40 -23.71 10.65
CA THR A 163 -26.71 -24.37 10.71
C THR A 163 -26.67 -25.65 9.88
N GLU A 164 -26.78 -26.77 10.59
CA GLU A 164 -27.17 -28.06 10.02
C GLU A 164 -28.63 -27.96 9.55
N SER A 165 -28.79 -27.51 8.31
CA SER A 165 -30.02 -27.66 7.56
C SER A 165 -29.61 -27.71 6.10
N ASN A 166 -29.53 -28.93 5.59
CA ASN A 166 -29.37 -29.23 4.18
C ASN A 166 -30.65 -28.82 3.42
N ARG A 167 -30.91 -27.50 3.36
CA ARG A 167 -31.77 -26.89 2.35
C ARG A 167 -30.86 -26.10 1.43
N THR A 168 -30.53 -26.73 0.32
CA THR A 168 -30.12 -26.05 -0.90
C THR A 168 -31.13 -24.93 -1.17
N THR A 169 -30.82 -23.70 -0.75
CA THR A 169 -31.41 -22.52 -1.37
C THR A 169 -30.73 -22.38 -2.72
N GLY A 170 -31.33 -23.05 -3.71
CA GLY A 170 -30.96 -22.87 -5.09
C GLY A 170 -31.03 -21.38 -5.42
N VAL A 171 -29.91 -20.83 -5.85
CA VAL A 171 -29.93 -19.57 -6.60
C VAL A 171 -30.67 -19.90 -7.89
N ILE A 172 -31.98 -19.65 -7.90
CA ILE A 172 -32.73 -19.59 -9.15
C ILE A 172 -32.11 -18.42 -9.90
N SER A 173 -31.29 -18.75 -10.90
CA SER A 173 -30.90 -17.83 -11.96
C SER A 173 -32.17 -17.41 -12.66
N SER A 174 -32.84 -16.40 -12.10
CA SER A 174 -33.84 -15.65 -12.83
C SER A 174 -33.06 -14.71 -13.73
N ASN A 175 -32.77 -15.19 -14.93
CA ASN A 175 -32.50 -14.36 -16.10
C ASN A 175 -33.73 -13.49 -16.36
N THR A 176 -33.90 -12.47 -15.54
CA THR A 176 -34.83 -11.38 -15.81
C THR A 176 -33.97 -10.15 -15.97
N VAL A 177 -33.54 -9.95 -17.21
CA VAL A 177 -33.03 -8.67 -17.69
C VAL A 177 -34.18 -7.67 -17.53
N THR A 178 -34.27 -7.03 -16.36
CA THR A 178 -35.08 -5.83 -16.22
C THR A 178 -34.30 -4.71 -16.90
N ARG A 179 -34.48 -4.63 -18.21
CA ARG A 179 -34.00 -3.53 -19.06
C ARG A 179 -34.41 -2.21 -18.42
N PRO A 180 -33.47 -1.37 -17.94
CA PRO A 180 -33.80 0.00 -17.62
C PRO A 180 -34.22 0.67 -18.93
N ALA A 181 -35.38 1.31 -18.89
CA ALA A 181 -35.92 2.05 -20.00
C ALA A 181 -34.93 3.12 -20.49
N ALA A 182 -35.04 3.39 -21.79
CA ALA A 182 -34.28 4.30 -22.60
C ALA A 182 -33.69 5.55 -21.89
N ARG A 183 -32.37 5.69 -22.09
CA ARG A 183 -31.69 6.92 -22.53
C ARG A 183 -31.98 8.18 -21.69
N ALA A 184 -31.31 8.26 -20.54
CA ALA A 184 -30.71 9.52 -20.13
C ALA A 184 -29.26 9.50 -20.63
N THR A 185 -28.92 10.37 -21.58
CA THR A 185 -27.53 10.69 -21.87
C THR A 185 -26.92 11.22 -20.58
N ALA A 186 -26.19 10.37 -19.86
CA ALA A 186 -25.36 10.83 -18.76
C ALA A 186 -24.41 11.87 -19.35
N ASN A 187 -24.46 13.09 -18.84
CA ASN A 187 -23.39 14.05 -19.05
C ASN A 187 -22.14 13.47 -18.39
N THR A 188 -21.37 12.66 -19.12
CA THR A 188 -20.12 12.02 -18.67
C THR A 188 -18.99 13.05 -18.70
N GLY A 189 -19.13 14.14 -17.94
CA GLY A 189 -18.10 15.17 -17.82
C GLY A 189 -16.88 14.69 -17.01
N ASP A 190 -17.06 13.67 -16.17
CA ASP A 190 -16.01 13.23 -15.24
C ASP A 190 -15.16 12.10 -15.85
N LYS A 191 -13.88 12.43 -16.07
CA LYS A 191 -12.85 11.49 -16.53
C LYS A 191 -12.52 10.48 -15.43
N ILE A 192 -12.21 9.24 -15.83
CA ILE A 192 -11.68 8.22 -14.94
C ILE A 192 -10.22 8.55 -14.63
N ILE A 193 -9.93 8.82 -13.36
CA ILE A 193 -8.58 9.20 -12.92
C ILE A 193 -7.78 7.94 -12.61
N ILE A 194 -6.71 7.72 -13.37
CA ILE A 194 -5.77 6.62 -13.17
C ILE A 194 -4.49 7.18 -12.57
N ALA A 195 -4.21 6.81 -11.32
CA ALA A 195 -2.90 7.03 -10.74
C ALA A 195 -1.91 6.00 -11.29
N ILE A 196 -0.77 6.47 -11.75
CA ILE A 196 0.29 5.67 -12.34
C ILE A 196 1.51 5.82 -11.45
N ASP A 197 1.83 4.74 -10.76
CA ASP A 197 2.96 4.66 -9.87
C ASP A 197 4.19 4.12 -10.60
N ALA A 198 5.17 4.99 -10.82
CA ALA A 198 6.46 4.57 -11.33
C ALA A 198 7.30 4.03 -10.15
N GLY A 199 7.48 2.70 -10.10
CA GLY A 199 8.23 2.03 -9.04
C GLY A 199 9.62 2.65 -8.80
N HIS A 200 10.10 2.57 -7.55
CA HIS A 200 11.41 3.08 -7.12
C HIS A 200 11.58 4.60 -7.33
N GLY A 201 12.81 5.08 -7.49
CA GLY A 201 13.13 6.49 -7.76
C GLY A 201 14.14 7.08 -6.77
N GLY A 202 14.89 8.07 -7.23
CA GLY A 202 15.93 8.72 -6.44
C GLY A 202 17.05 7.74 -6.08
N GLN A 203 17.25 7.56 -4.78
CA GLN A 203 18.29 6.69 -4.23
C GLN A 203 17.94 5.21 -4.30
N ASP A 204 16.67 4.88 -4.50
CA ASP A 204 16.25 3.51 -4.78
C ASP A 204 16.32 3.26 -6.29
N PRO A 205 17.34 2.53 -6.80
CA PRO A 205 17.46 2.23 -8.22
C PRO A 205 16.45 1.15 -8.68
N GLY A 206 15.80 0.46 -7.75
CA GLY A 206 15.20 -0.84 -7.98
C GLY A 206 16.22 -1.90 -8.38
N ALA A 207 15.77 -2.93 -9.07
CA ALA A 207 16.66 -3.93 -9.62
C ALA A 207 17.61 -3.33 -10.67
N ILE A 208 18.83 -3.87 -10.73
CA ILE A 208 19.85 -3.48 -11.69
C ILE A 208 20.14 -4.67 -12.60
N GLY A 209 19.90 -4.47 -13.89
CA GLY A 209 20.18 -5.45 -14.93
C GLY A 209 21.68 -5.70 -15.11
N PRO A 210 22.06 -6.85 -15.68
CA PRO A 210 23.46 -7.21 -15.93
C PRO A 210 24.22 -6.20 -16.83
N GLY A 211 23.52 -5.49 -17.72
CA GLY A 211 24.05 -4.38 -18.53
C GLY A 211 24.07 -3.03 -17.82
N GLY A 212 23.62 -2.95 -16.56
CA GLY A 212 23.60 -1.73 -15.75
C GLY A 212 22.29 -0.93 -15.87
N THR A 213 21.28 -1.45 -16.56
CA THR A 213 19.96 -0.81 -16.64
C THR A 213 19.33 -0.77 -15.26
N ARG A 214 18.79 0.37 -14.85
CA ARG A 214 18.15 0.55 -13.54
C ARG A 214 16.64 0.54 -13.71
N GLU A 215 15.95 -0.30 -12.94
CA GLU A 215 14.50 -0.44 -12.97
C GLU A 215 13.79 0.92 -12.87
N LYS A 216 14.21 1.81 -11.95
CA LYS A 216 13.59 3.13 -11.77
C LYS A 216 13.50 3.98 -13.05
N ASN A 217 14.41 3.76 -14.01
CA ASN A 217 14.45 4.47 -15.29
C ASN A 217 13.47 3.86 -16.30
N VAL A 218 13.35 2.53 -16.30
CA VAL A 218 12.38 1.80 -17.12
C VAL A 218 10.96 2.14 -16.65
N THR A 219 10.70 2.06 -15.35
CA THR A 219 9.35 2.27 -14.79
C THR A 219 8.82 3.68 -15.07
N ILE A 220 9.65 4.72 -14.91
CA ILE A 220 9.22 6.11 -15.18
C ILE A 220 9.01 6.38 -16.67
N ALA A 221 9.80 5.74 -17.54
CA ALA A 221 9.63 5.89 -18.99
C ALA A 221 8.30 5.30 -19.45
N ILE A 222 7.97 4.07 -19.01
CA ILE A 222 6.69 3.43 -19.30
C ILE A 222 5.53 4.22 -18.68
N ALA A 223 5.67 4.66 -17.43
CA ALA A 223 4.64 5.44 -16.74
C ALA A 223 4.27 6.74 -17.48
N ARG A 224 5.27 7.46 -18.02
CA ARG A 224 5.04 8.66 -18.83
C ARG A 224 4.33 8.35 -20.14
N LYS A 225 4.73 7.29 -20.84
CA LYS A 225 4.04 6.83 -22.07
C LYS A 225 2.59 6.46 -21.79
N LEU A 226 2.33 5.73 -20.70
CA LEU A 226 0.98 5.37 -20.27
C LEU A 226 0.14 6.62 -19.93
N ARG A 227 0.72 7.60 -19.22
CA ARG A 227 0.06 8.88 -18.92
C ARG A 227 -0.36 9.61 -20.20
N THR A 228 0.50 9.67 -21.21
CA THR A 228 0.18 10.29 -22.50
C THR A 228 -1.02 9.60 -23.14
N LEU A 229 -0.98 8.27 -23.29
CA LEU A 229 -2.08 7.48 -23.86
C LEU A 229 -3.41 7.70 -23.13
N LEU A 230 -3.38 7.76 -21.79
CA LEU A 230 -4.58 8.03 -20.99
C LEU A 230 -5.08 9.46 -21.14
N ASN A 231 -4.20 10.45 -21.27
CA ASN A 231 -4.62 11.85 -21.40
C ASN A 231 -5.13 12.20 -22.80
N ASP A 232 -4.70 11.46 -23.81
CA ASP A 232 -5.22 11.55 -25.19
C ASP A 232 -6.61 10.91 -25.35
N ASP A 233 -7.00 10.04 -24.40
CA ASP A 233 -8.33 9.46 -24.34
C ASP A 233 -9.30 10.37 -23.55
N PRO A 234 -10.41 10.84 -24.14
CA PRO A 234 -11.38 11.67 -23.41
C PRO A 234 -12.00 10.97 -22.19
N MET A 235 -11.95 9.64 -22.12
CA MET A 235 -12.46 8.85 -20.99
C MET A 235 -11.57 8.95 -19.74
N PHE A 236 -10.27 9.27 -19.88
CA PHE A 236 -9.30 9.14 -18.81
C PHE A 236 -8.57 10.44 -18.47
N LYS A 237 -8.00 10.45 -17.26
CA LYS A 237 -6.98 11.37 -16.78
C LYS A 237 -5.88 10.57 -16.09
N GLY A 238 -4.69 10.54 -16.67
CA GLY A 238 -3.51 9.92 -16.07
C GLY A 238 -2.75 10.89 -15.16
N VAL A 239 -2.49 10.49 -13.92
CA VAL A 239 -1.68 11.24 -12.94
C VAL A 239 -0.52 10.37 -12.45
N LEU A 240 0.69 10.93 -12.33
CA LEU A 240 1.86 10.19 -11.88
C LEU A 240 2.06 10.34 -10.36
N THR A 241 2.50 9.28 -9.67
CA THR A 241 2.97 9.42 -8.29
C THR A 241 4.28 10.22 -8.22
N ARG A 242 5.17 10.01 -9.21
CA ARG A 242 6.37 10.82 -9.46
C ARG A 242 6.54 11.16 -10.93
N ASP A 243 7.02 12.38 -11.21
CA ASP A 243 7.42 12.82 -12.56
C ASP A 243 8.91 13.20 -12.62
N GLY A 244 9.71 12.70 -11.68
CA GLY A 244 11.14 12.92 -11.60
C GLY A 244 11.88 11.76 -10.95
N ASP A 245 13.20 11.88 -10.87
CA ASP A 245 14.07 10.89 -10.23
C ASP A 245 14.24 11.21 -8.74
N TYR A 246 13.20 10.94 -7.96
CA TYR A 246 13.20 11.09 -6.51
C TYR A 246 12.47 9.93 -5.85
N PHE A 247 12.83 9.68 -4.59
CA PHE A 247 12.25 8.60 -3.80
C PHE A 247 10.87 9.00 -3.25
N ILE A 248 9.91 8.06 -3.31
CA ILE A 248 8.62 8.13 -2.62
C ILE A 248 8.46 6.86 -1.78
N SER A 249 8.11 7.02 -0.50
CA SER A 249 7.79 5.90 0.39
C SER A 249 6.60 5.09 -0.13
N VAL A 250 6.53 3.81 0.22
CA VAL A 250 5.47 2.94 -0.29
C VAL A 250 4.07 3.43 0.10
N MET A 251 3.90 3.96 1.32
CA MET A 251 2.63 4.57 1.75
C MET A 251 2.34 5.89 1.01
N GLY A 252 3.37 6.71 0.79
CA GLY A 252 3.23 7.99 0.09
C GLY A 252 2.71 7.84 -1.34
N ARG A 253 2.92 6.69 -1.99
CA ARG A 253 2.38 6.40 -3.33
C ARG A 253 0.85 6.35 -3.34
N SER A 254 0.27 5.66 -2.36
CA SER A 254 -1.19 5.60 -2.18
C SER A 254 -1.78 6.96 -1.78
N ASP A 255 -1.06 7.72 -0.95
CA ASP A 255 -1.50 9.06 -0.54
C ASP A 255 -1.54 10.03 -1.72
N VAL A 256 -0.58 9.95 -2.65
CA VAL A 256 -0.62 10.74 -3.88
C VAL A 256 -1.83 10.34 -4.73
N ALA A 257 -2.12 9.05 -4.88
CA ALA A 257 -3.30 8.58 -5.61
C ALA A 257 -4.60 9.13 -5.00
N ARG A 258 -4.74 9.08 -3.66
CA ARG A 258 -5.91 9.61 -2.94
C ARG A 258 -6.05 11.12 -3.11
N LYS A 259 -4.96 11.88 -2.95
CA LYS A 259 -4.96 13.34 -3.15
C LYS A 259 -5.36 13.77 -4.57
N GLN A 260 -5.12 12.91 -5.56
CA GLN A 260 -5.53 13.14 -6.94
C GLN A 260 -6.95 12.64 -7.24
N ASN A 261 -7.66 12.10 -6.25
CA ASN A 261 -8.97 11.46 -6.40
C ASN A 261 -8.95 10.31 -7.43
N ALA A 262 -7.89 9.50 -7.41
CA ALA A 262 -7.73 8.40 -8.35
C ALA A 262 -8.83 7.34 -8.15
N ASN A 263 -9.43 6.90 -9.25
CA ASN A 263 -10.38 5.77 -9.27
C ASN A 263 -9.66 4.42 -9.31
N PHE A 264 -8.40 4.41 -9.75
CA PHE A 264 -7.59 3.21 -9.87
C PHE A 264 -6.09 3.54 -9.80
N LEU A 265 -5.29 2.63 -9.25
CA LEU A 265 -3.84 2.75 -9.16
C LEU A 265 -3.14 1.62 -9.94
N VAL A 266 -2.25 2.00 -10.87
CA VAL A 266 -1.37 1.07 -11.59
C VAL A 266 0.06 1.32 -11.15
N SER A 267 0.67 0.39 -10.44
CA SER A 267 2.11 0.42 -10.14
C SER A 267 2.90 -0.34 -11.19
N ILE A 268 3.96 0.26 -11.72
CA ILE A 268 4.78 -0.28 -12.81
C ILE A 268 6.16 -0.60 -12.26
N HIS A 269 6.58 -1.85 -12.45
CA HIS A 269 7.85 -2.43 -11.98
C HIS A 269 8.53 -3.27 -13.09
N ALA A 270 9.78 -3.63 -12.86
CA ALA A 270 10.53 -4.58 -13.67
C ALA A 270 11.32 -5.54 -12.78
N ASP A 271 10.69 -6.69 -12.49
CA ASP A 271 11.12 -7.75 -11.60
C ASP A 271 12.58 -8.19 -11.80
N ALA A 272 13.13 -8.81 -10.76
CA ALA A 272 14.41 -9.50 -10.79
C ALA A 272 14.34 -10.81 -10.02
N ALA A 273 14.58 -11.92 -10.73
CA ALA A 273 14.67 -13.24 -10.14
C ALA A 273 16.14 -13.70 -9.98
N PRO A 274 16.45 -14.52 -8.94
CA PRO A 274 17.73 -15.23 -8.86
C PRO A 274 17.98 -16.13 -10.07
N ASN A 275 16.91 -16.74 -10.61
CA ASN A 275 16.97 -17.43 -11.87
C ASN A 275 16.96 -16.42 -13.04
N ARG A 276 18.13 -16.16 -13.61
CA ARG A 276 18.31 -15.20 -14.72
C ARG A 276 17.72 -15.66 -16.05
N SER A 277 17.16 -16.89 -16.14
CA SER A 277 16.39 -17.33 -17.30
C SER A 277 14.90 -17.03 -17.21
N ALA A 278 14.41 -16.48 -16.08
CA ALA A 278 13.03 -16.04 -15.96
C ALA A 278 12.74 -14.93 -17.00
N THR A 279 11.56 -14.99 -17.61
CA THR A 279 11.09 -14.08 -18.66
C THR A 279 9.59 -13.80 -18.49
N GLY A 280 9.16 -12.70 -19.10
CA GLY A 280 7.77 -12.39 -19.32
C GLY A 280 7.13 -11.55 -18.23
N ALA A 281 6.07 -10.83 -18.61
CA ALA A 281 5.35 -9.94 -17.71
C ALA A 281 4.46 -10.72 -16.73
N SER A 282 4.09 -10.08 -15.63
CA SER A 282 3.07 -10.56 -14.70
C SER A 282 2.30 -9.39 -14.07
N VAL A 283 1.11 -9.67 -13.56
CA VAL A 283 0.28 -8.66 -12.89
C VAL A 283 -0.13 -9.20 -11.52
N TRP A 284 0.06 -8.37 -10.50
CA TRP A 284 -0.14 -8.71 -9.10
C TRP A 284 -1.27 -7.90 -8.50
N VAL A 285 -2.00 -8.54 -7.59
CA VAL A 285 -3.10 -7.97 -6.81
C VAL A 285 -2.89 -8.24 -5.32
N LEU A 286 -3.59 -7.50 -4.46
CA LEU A 286 -3.50 -7.68 -3.03
C LEU A 286 -4.00 -9.07 -2.60
N SER A 287 -3.21 -9.79 -1.81
CA SER A 287 -3.62 -11.08 -1.24
C SER A 287 -4.68 -10.91 -0.14
N ASN A 288 -5.63 -11.85 -0.03
CA ASN A 288 -6.68 -11.81 1.00
C ASN A 288 -6.11 -11.78 2.42
N ARG A 289 -5.04 -12.55 2.69
CA ARG A 289 -4.38 -12.52 4.00
C ARG A 289 -3.82 -11.14 4.31
N ARG A 290 -3.20 -10.48 3.32
CA ARG A 290 -2.69 -9.13 3.52
C ARG A 290 -3.81 -8.12 3.66
N ALA A 291 -4.84 -8.20 2.83
CA ALA A 291 -6.04 -7.36 2.92
C ALA A 291 -6.66 -7.43 4.33
N ASN A 292 -6.81 -8.63 4.90
CA ASN A 292 -7.33 -8.80 6.26
C ASN A 292 -6.41 -8.19 7.33
N SER A 293 -5.08 -8.28 7.17
CA SER A 293 -4.15 -7.62 8.10
C SER A 293 -4.14 -6.10 7.97
N GLU A 294 -4.30 -5.58 6.75
CA GLU A 294 -4.47 -4.14 6.53
C GLU A 294 -5.79 -3.70 7.15
N MET A 295 -6.90 -4.38 6.88
CA MET A 295 -8.20 -4.13 7.48
C MET A 295 -8.12 -3.96 8.99
N ALA A 296 -7.51 -4.92 9.69
CA ALA A 296 -7.32 -4.86 11.13
C ALA A 296 -6.50 -3.63 11.53
N SER A 297 -5.43 -3.32 10.80
CA SER A 297 -4.62 -2.12 11.04
C SER A 297 -5.39 -0.81 10.78
N TRP A 298 -6.28 -0.78 9.78
CA TRP A 298 -7.15 0.37 9.48
C TRP A 298 -8.26 0.52 10.54
N LEU A 299 -8.79 -0.59 11.08
CA LEU A 299 -9.72 -0.58 12.21
C LEU A 299 -9.08 -0.04 13.50
N GLU A 300 -7.80 -0.35 13.73
CA GLU A 300 -7.04 0.20 14.85
C GLU A 300 -6.75 1.71 14.66
N GLN A 301 -6.63 2.16 13.40
CA GLN A 301 -6.27 3.53 13.02
C GLN A 301 -7.51 4.34 12.62
N HIS A 302 -8.26 4.82 13.61
CA HIS A 302 -9.52 5.58 13.48
C HIS A 302 -9.46 6.77 12.48
N GLU A 303 -8.28 7.34 12.28
CA GLU A 303 -8.04 8.50 11.41
C GLU A 303 -8.10 8.17 9.93
N LYS A 304 -7.49 7.04 9.64
CA LYS A 304 -7.43 6.44 8.33
C LYS A 304 -8.86 6.08 7.91
N GLN A 305 -9.70 5.65 8.85
CA GLN A 305 -11.14 5.50 8.60
C GLN A 305 -11.83 6.82 8.27
N SER A 306 -11.51 7.91 8.98
CA SER A 306 -12.14 9.23 8.71
C SER A 306 -11.77 9.78 7.32
N GLU A 307 -10.50 9.63 6.92
CA GLU A 307 -10.01 10.00 5.57
C GLU A 307 -10.69 9.19 4.46
N LEU A 308 -10.90 7.89 4.69
CA LEU A 308 -11.51 6.96 3.73
C LEU A 308 -13.01 7.21 3.51
N LEU A 309 -13.71 7.60 4.57
CA LEU A 309 -15.17 7.72 4.59
C LEU A 309 -15.63 9.15 4.30
N GLY A 310 -14.71 10.07 3.99
CA GLY A 310 -14.97 11.40 3.45
C GLY A 310 -16.04 12.18 4.22
N GLY A 311 -15.70 12.74 5.39
CA GLY A 311 -16.62 13.55 6.21
C GLY A 311 -17.78 12.77 6.86
N ALA A 312 -18.29 11.71 6.23
CA ALA A 312 -19.12 10.69 6.90
C ALA A 312 -18.28 9.86 7.89
N GLY A 313 -16.96 9.85 7.71
CA GLY A 313 -15.98 9.37 8.66
C GLY A 313 -16.04 10.06 10.01
N ASP A 314 -16.27 11.36 10.07
CA ASP A 314 -16.46 12.07 11.34
C ASP A 314 -17.79 11.72 12.01
N VAL A 315 -18.84 11.39 11.24
CA VAL A 315 -20.11 10.93 11.79
C VAL A 315 -19.98 9.50 12.33
N LEU A 316 -19.18 8.65 11.67
CA LEU A 316 -18.90 7.27 12.07
C LEU A 316 -17.77 7.13 13.11
N ALA A 317 -16.91 8.14 13.25
CA ALA A 317 -15.82 8.19 14.22
C ALA A 317 -16.15 9.01 15.48
N ASN A 318 -17.06 10.01 15.39
CA ASN A 318 -17.45 10.86 16.53
C ASN A 318 -18.85 10.58 17.10
N SER A 319 -19.67 9.73 16.49
CA SER A 319 -20.76 9.11 17.26
C SER A 319 -20.17 7.93 18.03
N GLN A 320 -20.78 7.51 19.13
CA GLN A 320 -20.41 6.28 19.83
C GLN A 320 -20.78 5.04 18.99
N SER A 321 -20.40 5.05 17.71
CA SER A 321 -20.98 4.29 16.60
C SER A 321 -20.25 2.98 16.38
N ASP A 322 -20.99 1.93 16.65
CA ASP A 322 -20.79 0.53 16.33
C ASP A 322 -19.52 0.19 15.49
N PRO A 323 -18.46 -0.35 16.11
CA PRO A 323 -17.27 -0.82 15.39
C PRO A 323 -17.59 -1.88 14.33
N TYR A 324 -18.71 -2.59 14.45
CA TYR A 324 -19.16 -3.56 13.44
C TYR A 324 -19.63 -2.88 12.15
N LEU A 325 -20.17 -1.65 12.20
CA LEU A 325 -20.59 -0.90 11.01
C LEU A 325 -19.37 -0.41 10.21
N SER A 326 -18.39 0.20 10.89
CA SER A 326 -17.14 0.64 10.25
C SER A 326 -16.39 -0.55 9.66
N GLN A 327 -16.35 -1.68 10.37
CA GLN A 327 -15.80 -2.92 9.85
C GLN A 327 -16.54 -3.42 8.61
N ALA A 328 -17.87 -3.46 8.61
CA ALA A 328 -18.64 -3.92 7.46
C ALA A 328 -18.43 -3.03 6.22
N VAL A 329 -18.39 -1.71 6.38
CA VAL A 329 -18.13 -0.78 5.26
C VAL A 329 -16.73 -0.97 4.70
N LEU A 330 -15.72 -1.06 5.57
CA LEU A 330 -14.35 -1.32 5.14
C LEU A 330 -14.24 -2.69 4.45
N ASP A 331 -14.83 -3.74 5.01
CA ASP A 331 -14.86 -5.09 4.42
C ASP A 331 -15.47 -5.06 3.01
N LEU A 332 -16.56 -4.33 2.81
CA LEU A 332 -17.18 -4.14 1.51
C LEU A 332 -16.28 -3.39 0.53
N GLN A 333 -15.60 -2.33 0.98
CA GLN A 333 -14.67 -1.55 0.16
C GLN A 333 -13.44 -2.37 -0.26
N PHE A 334 -12.82 -3.08 0.67
CA PHE A 334 -11.70 -3.98 0.35
C PHE A 334 -12.14 -5.09 -0.60
N GLY A 335 -13.28 -5.73 -0.34
CA GLY A 335 -13.82 -6.77 -1.22
C GLY A 335 -14.13 -6.24 -2.62
N HIS A 336 -14.59 -5.00 -2.74
CA HIS A 336 -14.75 -4.31 -4.02
C HIS A 336 -13.40 -4.05 -4.71
N SER A 337 -12.47 -3.40 -4.00
CA SER A 337 -11.12 -3.07 -4.48
C SER A 337 -10.37 -4.30 -5.00
N GLN A 338 -10.41 -5.41 -4.28
CA GLN A 338 -9.78 -6.66 -4.70
C GLN A 338 -10.41 -7.24 -5.98
N ARG A 339 -11.74 -7.22 -6.10
CA ARG A 339 -12.44 -7.73 -7.29
C ARG A 339 -12.11 -6.89 -8.51
N VAL A 340 -12.23 -5.57 -8.39
CA VAL A 340 -11.90 -4.63 -9.47
C VAL A 340 -10.44 -4.77 -9.89
N GLY A 341 -9.51 -4.85 -8.91
CA GLY A 341 -8.09 -5.10 -9.18
C GLY A 341 -7.86 -6.41 -9.95
N TYR A 342 -8.53 -7.50 -9.56
CA TYR A 342 -8.42 -8.79 -10.24
C TYR A 342 -8.95 -8.77 -11.68
N ASP A 343 -10.10 -8.14 -11.91
CA ASP A 343 -10.73 -8.08 -13.23
C ASP A 343 -9.92 -7.18 -14.18
N VAL A 344 -9.43 -6.04 -13.68
CA VAL A 344 -8.50 -5.18 -14.44
C VAL A 344 -7.20 -5.92 -14.74
N ALA A 345 -6.60 -6.62 -13.77
CA ALA A 345 -5.39 -7.41 -13.97
C ALA A 345 -5.59 -8.49 -15.04
N THR A 346 -6.74 -9.17 -15.04
CA THR A 346 -7.09 -10.16 -16.07
C THR A 346 -7.19 -9.53 -17.45
N SER A 347 -7.83 -8.35 -17.55
CA SER A 347 -7.90 -7.57 -18.78
C SER A 347 -6.49 -7.16 -19.27
N MET A 348 -5.64 -6.66 -18.38
CA MET A 348 -4.25 -6.28 -18.70
C MET A 348 -3.41 -7.46 -19.19
N ILE A 349 -3.47 -8.60 -18.49
CA ILE A 349 -2.75 -9.82 -18.89
C ILE A 349 -3.14 -10.22 -20.32
N SER A 350 -4.41 -10.12 -20.69
CA SER A 350 -4.87 -10.46 -22.06
C SER A 350 -4.24 -9.60 -23.16
N GLN A 351 -3.86 -8.36 -22.83
CA GLN A 351 -3.19 -7.45 -23.75
C GLN A 351 -1.67 -7.65 -23.73
N LEU A 352 -1.09 -7.84 -22.54
CA LEU A 352 0.35 -8.09 -22.39
C LEU A 352 0.77 -9.41 -23.05
N GLN A 353 -0.09 -10.43 -23.05
CA GLN A 353 0.13 -11.70 -23.79
C GLN A 353 0.32 -11.52 -25.30
N ARG A 354 -0.08 -10.38 -25.87
CA ARG A 354 0.04 -10.11 -27.31
C ARG A 354 1.37 -9.48 -27.70
N ILE A 355 2.10 -8.92 -26.74
CA ILE A 355 3.37 -8.22 -26.99
C ILE A 355 4.59 -9.09 -26.65
N GLY A 356 4.44 -10.07 -25.76
CA GLY A 356 5.54 -10.88 -25.28
C GLY A 356 5.09 -12.05 -24.40
N GLU A 357 6.08 -12.75 -23.84
CA GLU A 357 5.82 -13.84 -22.90
C GLU A 357 5.19 -13.33 -21.61
N ILE A 358 4.41 -14.20 -20.97
CA ILE A 358 3.75 -13.92 -19.71
C ILE A 358 4.18 -14.97 -18.71
N HIS A 359 4.83 -14.52 -17.66
CA HIS A 359 5.35 -15.37 -16.61
C HIS A 359 4.22 -16.10 -15.87
N LYS A 360 3.11 -15.38 -15.64
CA LYS A 360 1.92 -15.87 -14.92
C LYS A 360 0.66 -15.54 -15.70
N ARG A 361 -0.03 -16.58 -16.17
CA ARG A 361 -1.22 -16.42 -17.04
C ARG A 361 -2.46 -15.92 -16.30
N ARG A 362 -2.40 -15.78 -14.98
CA ARG A 362 -3.46 -15.25 -14.12
C ARG A 362 -2.86 -14.20 -13.18
N PRO A 363 -3.68 -13.28 -12.65
CA PRO A 363 -3.23 -12.36 -11.62
C PRO A 363 -2.68 -13.15 -10.41
N GLU A 364 -1.52 -12.74 -9.92
CA GLU A 364 -0.90 -13.31 -8.73
C GLU A 364 -1.25 -12.50 -7.49
N HIS A 365 -1.33 -13.14 -6.33
CA HIS A 365 -1.64 -12.47 -5.07
C HIS A 365 -0.38 -12.24 -4.25
N ALA A 366 -0.13 -10.99 -3.86
CA ALA A 366 1.04 -10.65 -3.05
C ALA A 366 0.72 -9.69 -1.89
N SER A 367 1.71 -9.53 -1.00
CA SER A 367 1.65 -8.65 0.17
C SER A 367 2.39 -7.32 -0.08
N LEU A 368 2.24 -6.76 -1.28
CA LEU A 368 2.99 -5.59 -1.76
C LEU A 368 2.39 -4.31 -1.17
N GLY A 369 3.25 -3.41 -0.68
CA GLY A 369 2.79 -2.27 0.10
C GLY A 369 1.99 -1.23 -0.68
N VAL A 370 2.31 -1.04 -1.96
CA VAL A 370 1.58 -0.14 -2.86
C VAL A 370 0.13 -0.60 -3.12
N LEU A 371 -0.15 -1.89 -2.93
CA LEU A 371 -1.47 -2.49 -3.16
C LEU A 371 -2.38 -2.45 -1.92
N ARG A 372 -1.96 -1.82 -0.82
CA ARG A 372 -2.64 -1.90 0.48
C ARG A 372 -3.83 -0.95 0.64
N SER A 373 -4.11 -0.08 -0.33
CA SER A 373 -5.19 0.91 -0.20
C SER A 373 -6.57 0.23 -0.20
N PRO A 374 -7.42 0.44 0.82
CA PRO A 374 -8.77 -0.13 0.89
C PRO A 374 -9.73 0.33 -0.21
N ASP A 375 -9.66 1.62 -0.52
CA ASP A 375 -10.58 2.45 -1.28
C ASP A 375 -10.18 2.65 -2.74
N ILE A 376 -8.90 2.44 -3.06
CA ILE A 376 -8.37 2.61 -4.41
C ILE A 376 -8.01 1.22 -4.92
N PRO A 377 -8.83 0.64 -5.83
CA PRO A 377 -8.46 -0.59 -6.53
C PRO A 377 -7.09 -0.42 -7.19
N SER A 378 -6.24 -1.43 -7.03
CA SER A 378 -4.84 -1.33 -7.43
C SER A 378 -4.28 -2.64 -8.00
N VAL A 379 -3.32 -2.48 -8.91
CA VAL A 379 -2.52 -3.57 -9.47
C VAL A 379 -1.06 -3.16 -9.53
N LEU A 380 -0.17 -4.15 -9.48
CA LEU A 380 1.24 -3.97 -9.79
C LEU A 380 1.58 -4.79 -11.04
N VAL A 381 2.13 -4.14 -12.04
CA VAL A 381 2.53 -4.73 -13.32
C VAL A 381 4.04 -4.91 -13.30
N GLU A 382 4.49 -6.16 -13.26
CA GLU A 382 5.88 -6.51 -13.56
C GLU A 382 6.02 -6.64 -15.06
N THR A 383 6.75 -5.72 -15.67
CA THR A 383 6.84 -5.56 -17.13
C THR A 383 7.74 -6.58 -17.81
N GLY A 384 8.57 -7.28 -17.02
CA GLY A 384 9.52 -8.31 -17.45
C GLY A 384 10.61 -8.46 -16.39
N PHE A 385 11.57 -9.37 -16.62
CA PHE A 385 12.67 -9.62 -15.67
C PHE A 385 13.93 -8.86 -16.06
N ILE A 386 14.22 -7.72 -15.42
CA ILE A 386 15.45 -6.94 -15.70
C ILE A 386 16.74 -7.72 -15.39
N SER A 387 16.66 -8.78 -14.57
CA SER A 387 17.81 -9.65 -14.28
C SER A 387 18.21 -10.57 -15.45
N ASN A 388 17.34 -10.70 -16.46
CA ASN A 388 17.56 -11.47 -17.69
C ASN A 388 18.13 -10.57 -18.81
N ASN A 389 19.23 -10.99 -19.43
CA ASN A 389 19.95 -10.20 -20.46
C ASN A 389 19.08 -9.81 -21.67
N SER A 390 18.17 -10.67 -22.11
CA SER A 390 17.33 -10.40 -23.28
C SER A 390 16.18 -9.47 -22.92
N GLU A 391 15.54 -9.70 -21.77
CA GLU A 391 14.48 -8.84 -21.24
C GLU A 391 15.03 -7.45 -20.90
N GLU A 392 16.23 -7.34 -20.32
CA GLU A 392 16.87 -6.04 -20.04
C GLU A 392 16.99 -5.19 -21.31
N ARG A 393 17.42 -5.78 -22.43
CA ARG A 393 17.53 -5.09 -23.72
C ARG A 393 16.17 -4.64 -24.25
N LEU A 394 15.13 -5.45 -24.06
CA LEU A 394 13.76 -5.08 -24.42
C LEU A 394 13.26 -3.94 -23.53
N LEU A 395 13.39 -4.07 -22.21
CA LEU A 395 12.98 -3.06 -21.22
C LEU A 395 13.71 -1.73 -21.41
N ALA A 396 14.94 -1.73 -21.94
CA ALA A 396 15.68 -0.53 -22.30
C ALA A 396 15.24 0.10 -23.65
N SER A 397 14.50 -0.63 -24.48
CA SER A 397 14.03 -0.17 -25.79
C SER A 397 12.79 0.73 -25.68
N ASP A 398 12.84 1.90 -26.32
CA ASP A 398 11.72 2.84 -26.34
C ASP A 398 10.46 2.24 -26.99
N ASP A 399 10.63 1.45 -28.05
CA ASP A 399 9.55 0.77 -28.78
C ASP A 399 8.84 -0.26 -27.89
N TYR A 400 9.60 -1.07 -27.15
CA TYR A 400 9.01 -2.07 -26.27
C TYR A 400 8.32 -1.43 -25.05
N GLN A 401 8.90 -0.35 -24.50
CA GLN A 401 8.25 0.45 -23.47
C GLN A 401 6.92 1.06 -23.96
N GLN A 402 6.85 1.49 -25.23
CA GLN A 402 5.62 1.95 -25.86
C GLN A 402 4.58 0.82 -26.00
N GLN A 403 5.00 -0.36 -26.45
CA GLN A 403 4.13 -1.54 -26.54
C GLN A 403 3.57 -1.95 -25.16
N LEU A 404 4.39 -1.92 -24.11
CA LEU A 404 3.97 -2.17 -22.73
C LEU A 404 2.93 -1.15 -22.28
N ALA A 405 3.19 0.15 -22.47
CA ALA A 405 2.26 1.21 -22.11
C ALA A 405 0.92 1.08 -22.85
N GLU A 406 0.94 0.74 -24.14
CA GLU A 406 -0.27 0.48 -24.92
C GLU A 406 -1.06 -0.74 -24.44
N ALA A 407 -0.38 -1.82 -24.08
CA ALA A 407 -1.03 -3.02 -23.57
C ALA A 407 -1.73 -2.74 -22.23
N ILE A 408 -1.07 -2.02 -21.32
CA ILE A 408 -1.65 -1.59 -20.04
C ILE A 408 -2.86 -0.68 -20.28
N TYR A 409 -2.72 0.33 -21.14
CA TYR A 409 -3.80 1.25 -21.53
C TYR A 409 -5.00 0.50 -22.12
N LYS A 410 -4.79 -0.41 -23.08
CA LYS A 410 -5.86 -1.22 -23.68
C LYS A 410 -6.54 -2.09 -22.62
N GLY A 411 -5.79 -2.64 -21.67
CA GLY A 411 -6.33 -3.41 -20.53
C GLY A 411 -7.28 -2.57 -19.67
N LEU A 412 -6.86 -1.36 -19.30
CA LEU A 412 -7.68 -0.40 -18.55
C LEU A 412 -8.93 0.00 -19.34
N ARG A 413 -8.74 0.43 -20.60
CA ARG A 413 -9.82 0.89 -21.46
C ARG A 413 -10.88 -0.20 -21.68
N ASN A 414 -10.46 -1.43 -21.97
CA ASN A 414 -11.39 -2.55 -22.13
C ASN A 414 -12.21 -2.82 -20.86
N TYR A 415 -11.57 -2.76 -19.68
CA TYR A 415 -12.27 -2.94 -18.41
C TYR A 415 -13.31 -1.85 -18.16
N PHE A 416 -12.92 -0.57 -18.25
CA PHE A 416 -13.83 0.52 -17.93
C PHE A 416 -14.89 0.79 -19.00
N LEU A 417 -14.69 0.36 -20.25
CA LEU A 417 -15.76 0.32 -21.26
C LEU A 417 -16.82 -0.72 -20.92
N ALA A 418 -16.41 -1.89 -20.39
CA ALA A 418 -17.33 -2.94 -19.95
C ALA A 418 -17.98 -2.62 -18.60
N HIS A 419 -17.34 -1.78 -17.78
CA HIS A 419 -17.81 -1.36 -16.46
C HIS A 419 -17.80 0.17 -16.34
N PRO A 420 -18.72 0.89 -17.02
CA PRO A 420 -18.82 2.34 -16.88
C PRO A 420 -19.01 2.73 -15.41
N MET A 421 -18.30 3.77 -14.97
CA MET A 421 -18.45 4.30 -13.61
C MET A 421 -19.92 4.68 -13.37
N GLN A 422 -20.53 4.08 -12.35
CA GLN A 422 -21.83 4.56 -11.88
C GLN A 422 -21.61 5.90 -11.19
N SER A 423 -22.19 6.96 -11.72
CA SER A 423 -22.22 8.26 -11.04
C SER A 423 -22.88 8.08 -9.67
N ALA A 424 -22.24 8.55 -8.60
CA ALA A 424 -22.93 8.67 -7.32
C ALA A 424 -24.20 9.52 -7.53
N PRO A 425 -25.34 9.17 -6.90
CA PRO A 425 -26.53 10.01 -7.01
C PRO A 425 -26.16 11.42 -6.57
N GLN A 426 -26.25 12.38 -7.48
CA GLN A 426 -26.11 13.79 -7.16
C GLN A 426 -27.14 14.07 -6.06
N GLY A 427 -26.67 14.41 -4.86
CA GLY A 427 -27.53 14.74 -3.75
C GLY A 427 -28.44 15.88 -4.17
N ALA A 428 -29.71 15.57 -4.44
CA ALA A 428 -30.74 16.58 -4.44
C ALA A 428 -30.66 17.25 -3.07
N THR A 429 -30.47 18.57 -3.06
CA THR A 429 -30.52 19.41 -1.86
C THR A 429 -31.65 18.90 -0.97
N ALA A 430 -31.30 18.43 0.23
CA ALA A 430 -32.28 18.00 1.21
C ALA A 430 -33.22 19.18 1.47
N GLN A 431 -34.41 19.15 0.85
CA GLN A 431 -35.52 19.96 1.29
C GLN A 431 -35.87 19.44 2.68
N THR A 432 -35.42 20.17 3.69
CA THR A 432 -35.83 19.97 5.08
C THR A 432 -37.35 20.04 5.15
N ALA A 433 -38.00 18.90 5.30
CA ALA A 433 -39.42 18.84 5.60
C ALA A 433 -39.59 19.36 7.03
N SER A 434 -40.03 20.61 7.15
CA SER A 434 -40.50 21.17 8.42
C SER A 434 -41.76 20.41 8.84
N THR A 435 -41.68 19.69 9.96
CA THR A 435 -42.83 19.09 10.62
C THR A 435 -43.75 20.19 11.14
N VAL A 436 -44.84 20.45 10.42
CA VAL A 436 -45.96 21.26 10.91
C VAL A 436 -46.68 20.44 11.99
N THR A 437 -46.56 20.86 13.24
CA THR A 437 -47.34 20.33 14.36
C THR A 437 -48.75 20.92 14.27
N THR A 438 -49.74 20.12 13.88
CA THR A 438 -51.16 20.49 13.99
C THR A 438 -51.66 20.22 15.41
N PRO A 439 -52.35 21.17 16.07
CA PRO A 439 -52.92 20.94 17.38
C PRO A 439 -54.20 20.10 17.32
N ASP A 440 -54.35 19.33 18.38
CA ASP A 440 -55.42 18.40 18.74
C ASP A 440 -56.83 18.96 18.49
N ARG A 441 -57.67 18.17 17.81
CA ARG A 441 -59.10 18.49 17.62
C ARG A 441 -59.93 17.39 18.26
N THR A 442 -60.50 17.76 19.40
CA THR A 442 -61.49 17.04 20.18
C THR A 442 -62.68 16.55 19.34
N LEU A 443 -63.07 15.29 19.56
CA LEU A 443 -64.32 14.70 19.08
C LEU A 443 -65.50 15.15 19.97
N PRO A 444 -66.64 15.56 19.40
CA PRO A 444 -67.91 15.54 20.12
C PRO A 444 -68.73 14.29 19.78
N ASN A 445 -69.13 13.60 20.85
CA ASN A 445 -70.18 12.59 21.06
C ASN A 445 -70.77 11.81 19.88
#